data_AF-A0A3D3HE23-F1
#
_entry.id   AF-A0A3D3HE23-F1
#
_cell.length_a   1.000
_cell.length_b   1.000
_cell.length_c   1.000
_cell.angle_alpha   90.00
_cell.angle_beta   90.00
_cell.angle_gamma   90.00
#
_symmetry.space_group_name_H-M   'P 1'
#
loop_
_entity.id
_entity.type
_entity.pdbx_description
1 polymer ?
#
loop_
_entity_poly.entity_id
_entity_poly.type
_entity_poly.pdbx_seq_one_letter_code
_entity_poly.pdbx_strand_id
1 'polypeptide(L)'
;MRNLLVIAAFLLLLWRPYGYGQQRPAGDDIREAVRLRGQAEVDIGYPGFDAMTSLASRFPVVSCDGLIARLCLSQRDTEEFIAAGIPYKLIIPVPHKAFYTASSVAEAMLWQSYPTWKHYDTIMHKIAERWPEVCRLDTVGLSIMGRAVLALKISDNPELDEPEPAVMLSSSIHGDEPAGFIMLMRLSEYLAAGSGGLASELVSGLEIWINPLANPDGMYRDSDTMTYPVRANSNGYDLNRNFPDPAASPPPPLQKETADMINFMKKIRPALSLNLHSGAEVVNYPWDRWTRIHPDDIWFNTVSRRYADTVHLHAAPGYMTFMDNGVTRGWQWYLITGGRQDYVTYSLGGREVTVEIDDTKMTPGSNLEAMWEWNHRSLIRYIAEALTGVQGTVTDAESGDPLSARVFITGHDADSSFVVSDTLYGAWCRLLPPGAWNLEFSCPGYEPYLLTAELTAASPLLMRDITLQRRTDLYPDPPATGLLIWPNPSGGRLSLLPPESVTGDVTVTLATSGGATVERFRTTATPGVPVVRDFGPLPPGLYIITVRKEPIGPMVRGKAVITRLITE
;
A
#
# COMPACT_ATOMS: atom_id res chain seq x y z
N MET A 1 -4.59 -82.18 -37.72
CA MET A 1 -4.43 -81.87 -36.28
C MET A 1 -2.96 -81.84 -35.91
N ARG A 2 -2.30 -80.72 -36.21
CA ARG A 2 -0.92 -80.32 -35.86
C ARG A 2 -0.82 -78.92 -36.49
N ASN A 3 -0.34 -77.92 -35.75
CA ASN A 3 -0.33 -76.48 -36.08
C ASN A 3 -1.41 -75.60 -35.44
N LEU A 4 -1.75 -75.85 -34.16
CA LEU A 4 -2.50 -74.89 -33.34
C LEU A 4 -2.00 -74.80 -31.88
N LEU A 5 -0.75 -75.20 -31.63
CA LEU A 5 -0.16 -75.25 -30.28
C LEU A 5 1.16 -74.47 -30.13
N VAL A 6 1.59 -73.71 -31.14
CA VAL A 6 2.85 -72.93 -31.06
C VAL A 6 2.62 -71.42 -30.89
N ILE A 7 1.38 -70.92 -31.00
CA ILE A 7 1.07 -69.48 -30.79
C ILE A 7 0.66 -69.17 -29.34
N ALA A 8 0.42 -70.18 -28.50
CA ALA A 8 0.10 -69.99 -27.08
C ALA A 8 1.34 -69.85 -26.16
N ALA A 9 2.55 -70.12 -26.66
CA ALA A 9 3.78 -70.12 -25.85
C ALA A 9 4.59 -68.81 -25.92
N PHE A 10 4.22 -67.86 -26.78
CA PHE A 10 4.88 -66.53 -26.86
C PHE A 10 4.08 -65.38 -26.22
N LEU A 11 2.86 -65.65 -25.73
CA LEU A 11 2.00 -64.66 -25.04
C LEU A 11 2.00 -64.79 -23.50
N LEU A 12 2.85 -65.64 -22.93
CA LEU A 12 2.98 -65.83 -21.48
C LEU A 12 4.29 -65.25 -20.88
N LEU A 13 5.05 -64.46 -21.64
CA LEU A 13 6.27 -63.77 -21.18
C LEU A 13 6.16 -62.24 -21.11
N LEU A 14 4.96 -61.68 -21.22
CA LEU A 14 4.71 -60.23 -21.06
C LEU A 14 3.91 -59.85 -19.81
N TRP A 15 3.80 -60.76 -18.84
CA TRP A 15 3.43 -60.39 -17.48
C TRP A 15 4.69 -60.19 -16.65
N ARG A 16 5.33 -59.03 -16.84
CA ARG A 16 6.14 -58.47 -15.77
C ARG A 16 5.13 -58.02 -14.71
N PRO A 17 5.16 -58.54 -13.46
CA PRO A 17 4.56 -57.79 -12.39
C PRO A 17 5.20 -56.41 -12.45
N TYR A 18 4.39 -55.36 -12.44
CA TYR A 18 4.87 -54.02 -12.15
C TYR A 18 5.82 -54.18 -10.96
N GLY A 19 7.11 -53.91 -11.19
CA GLY A 19 8.07 -53.90 -10.10
C GLY A 19 7.50 -53.02 -9.01
N TYR A 20 7.74 -53.40 -7.76
CA TYR A 20 7.65 -52.48 -6.63
C TYR A 20 8.63 -51.32 -6.90
N GLY A 21 8.24 -50.38 -7.75
CA GLY A 21 8.70 -49.01 -7.61
C GLY A 21 8.23 -48.61 -6.23
N GLN A 22 9.19 -48.27 -5.35
CA GLN A 22 8.90 -47.75 -4.02
C GLN A 22 7.70 -46.82 -4.12
N GLN A 23 6.60 -47.13 -3.43
CA GLN A 23 5.59 -46.12 -3.16
C GLN A 23 6.37 -44.97 -2.52
N ARG A 24 6.52 -43.87 -3.27
CA ARG A 24 7.24 -42.71 -2.76
C ARG A 24 6.57 -42.35 -1.43
N PRO A 25 7.34 -42.20 -0.33
CA PRO A 25 6.82 -41.59 0.88
C PRO A 25 5.96 -40.36 0.54
N ALA A 26 4.82 -40.21 1.23
CA ALA A 26 3.95 -39.06 1.03
C ALA A 26 4.78 -37.76 1.17
N GLY A 27 4.69 -36.86 0.19
CA GLY A 27 5.43 -35.60 0.15
C GLY A 27 6.77 -35.62 -0.59
N ASP A 28 7.33 -36.77 -0.99
CA ASP A 28 8.62 -36.80 -1.72
C ASP A 28 8.55 -36.13 -3.10
N ASP A 29 7.38 -36.17 -3.73
CA ASP A 29 7.10 -35.46 -4.97
C ASP A 29 7.04 -33.93 -4.79
N ILE A 30 6.49 -33.44 -3.68
CA ILE A 30 6.55 -32.02 -3.28
C ILE A 30 7.99 -31.61 -3.04
N ARG A 31 8.75 -32.36 -2.22
CA ARG A 31 10.17 -32.07 -1.95
C ARG A 31 10.99 -32.01 -3.23
N GLU A 32 10.77 -32.95 -4.14
CA GLU A 32 11.46 -32.96 -5.43
C GLU A 32 11.08 -31.77 -6.32
N ALA A 33 9.80 -31.40 -6.37
CA ALA A 33 9.35 -30.24 -7.13
C ALA A 33 9.99 -28.94 -6.60
N VAL A 34 9.97 -28.73 -5.27
CA VAL A 34 10.63 -27.59 -4.62
C VAL A 34 12.14 -27.61 -4.87
N ARG A 35 12.80 -28.76 -4.75
CA ARG A 35 14.25 -28.87 -5.00
C ARG A 35 14.61 -28.50 -6.44
N LEU A 36 13.79 -28.89 -7.42
CA LEU A 36 14.06 -28.68 -8.83
C LEU A 36 13.67 -27.29 -9.34
N ARG A 37 12.61 -26.69 -8.77
CA ARG A 37 11.98 -25.47 -9.30
C ARG A 37 11.83 -24.34 -8.29
N GLY A 38 12.22 -24.55 -7.04
CA GLY A 38 12.08 -23.60 -5.94
C GLY A 38 10.71 -23.61 -5.24
N GLN A 39 9.66 -24.13 -5.90
CA GLN A 39 8.31 -24.25 -5.33
C GLN A 39 7.55 -25.48 -5.87
N ALA A 40 6.45 -25.82 -5.21
CA ALA A 40 5.50 -26.86 -5.65
C ALA A 40 4.08 -26.30 -5.63
N GLU A 41 3.36 -26.48 -6.74
CA GLU A 41 1.92 -26.19 -6.78
C GLU A 41 1.12 -27.46 -6.54
N VAL A 42 0.11 -27.37 -5.68
CA VAL A 42 -0.75 -28.49 -5.34
C VAL A 42 -2.21 -28.08 -5.39
N ASP A 43 -3.05 -28.94 -5.96
CA ASP A 43 -4.50 -28.83 -5.87
C ASP A 43 -4.99 -29.70 -4.71
N ILE A 44 -5.79 -29.12 -3.83
CA ILE A 44 -6.55 -29.83 -2.80
C ILE A 44 -8.05 -29.66 -3.07
N GLY A 45 -8.87 -30.56 -2.53
CA GLY A 45 -10.32 -30.34 -2.52
C GLY A 45 -10.67 -29.11 -1.67
N TYR A 46 -11.59 -28.27 -2.14
CA TYR A 46 -12.03 -27.09 -1.39
C TYR A 46 -12.66 -27.52 -0.06
N PRO A 47 -12.10 -27.11 1.09
CA PRO A 47 -12.50 -27.66 2.37
C PRO A 47 -13.72 -26.96 3.01
N GLY A 48 -14.34 -26.01 2.30
CA GLY A 48 -15.34 -25.09 2.84
C GLY A 48 -14.71 -23.81 3.41
N PHE A 49 -15.52 -22.76 3.55
CA PHE A 49 -15.06 -21.40 3.83
C PHE A 49 -14.21 -21.27 5.12
N ASP A 50 -14.68 -21.79 6.25
CA ASP A 50 -13.99 -21.67 7.54
C ASP A 50 -12.65 -22.44 7.56
N ALA A 51 -12.65 -23.64 6.97
CA ALA A 51 -11.45 -24.45 6.85
C ALA A 51 -10.46 -23.84 5.85
N MET A 52 -10.96 -23.23 4.77
CA MET A 52 -10.14 -22.51 3.80
C MET A 52 -9.48 -21.29 4.42
N THR A 53 -10.20 -20.57 5.27
CA THR A 53 -9.65 -19.45 6.06
C THR A 53 -8.51 -19.89 6.96
N SER A 54 -8.70 -21.01 7.67
CA SER A 54 -7.65 -21.59 8.52
C SER A 54 -6.43 -22.03 7.70
N LEU A 55 -6.66 -22.62 6.52
CA LEU A 55 -5.61 -23.04 5.59
C LEU A 55 -4.84 -21.85 5.02
N ALA A 56 -5.53 -20.80 4.56
CA ALA A 56 -4.95 -19.61 3.95
C ALA A 56 -4.09 -18.78 4.92
N SER A 57 -4.32 -18.93 6.23
CA SER A 57 -3.48 -18.34 7.27
C SER A 57 -2.13 -19.04 7.45
N ARG A 58 -1.99 -20.27 6.93
CA ARG A 58 -0.81 -21.13 7.09
C ARG A 58 -0.04 -21.34 5.79
N PHE A 59 -0.75 -21.46 4.68
CA PHE A 59 -0.17 -21.78 3.38
C PHE A 59 -0.54 -20.75 2.31
N PRO A 60 0.38 -20.37 1.41
CA PRO A 60 0.09 -19.47 0.31
C PRO A 60 -0.95 -20.08 -0.64
N VAL A 61 -2.06 -19.38 -0.82
CA VAL A 61 -3.15 -19.73 -1.73
C VAL A 61 -2.97 -18.97 -3.04
N VAL A 62 -3.03 -19.67 -4.15
CA VAL A 62 -3.04 -19.09 -5.50
C VAL A 62 -4.46 -18.74 -5.91
N SER A 63 -5.38 -19.71 -5.81
CA SER A 63 -6.78 -19.52 -6.17
C SER A 63 -7.67 -20.59 -5.53
N CYS A 64 -8.98 -20.32 -5.48
CA CYS A 64 -10.00 -21.32 -5.17
C CYS A 64 -11.32 -21.01 -5.89
N ASP A 65 -12.06 -22.05 -6.28
CA ASP A 65 -13.29 -21.95 -7.09
C ASP A 65 -14.51 -22.65 -6.44
N GLY A 66 -14.40 -22.98 -5.15
CA GLY A 66 -15.43 -23.73 -4.41
C GLY A 66 -15.38 -25.25 -4.62
N LEU A 67 -14.56 -25.76 -5.54
CA LEU A 67 -14.32 -27.18 -5.76
C LEU A 67 -12.88 -27.56 -5.43
N ILE A 68 -11.94 -26.72 -5.85
CA ILE A 68 -10.50 -26.90 -5.69
C ILE A 68 -9.92 -25.65 -5.02
N ALA A 69 -8.92 -25.85 -4.17
CA ALA A 69 -8.01 -24.79 -3.75
C ALA A 69 -6.59 -25.12 -4.23
N ARG A 70 -5.97 -24.20 -4.97
CA ARG A 70 -4.59 -24.31 -5.41
C ARG A 70 -3.68 -23.58 -4.44
N LEU A 71 -2.66 -24.27 -3.96
CA LEU A 71 -1.63 -23.73 -3.08
C LEU A 71 -0.28 -23.70 -3.78
N CYS A 72 0.55 -22.72 -3.41
CA CYS A 72 1.93 -22.64 -3.85
C CYS A 72 2.85 -22.77 -2.62
N LEU A 73 3.55 -23.90 -2.55
CA LEU A 73 4.39 -24.25 -1.41
C LEU A 73 5.84 -23.90 -1.72
N SER A 74 6.41 -23.02 -0.89
CA SER A 74 7.85 -22.74 -0.92
C SER A 74 8.62 -23.80 -0.13
N GLN A 75 9.97 -23.70 -0.14
CA GLN A 75 10.82 -24.52 0.73
C GLN A 75 10.45 -24.41 2.21
N ARG A 76 9.96 -23.24 2.64
CA ARG A 76 9.54 -23.02 4.02
C ARG A 76 8.29 -23.81 4.39
N ASP A 77 7.31 -23.83 3.49
CA ASP A 77 5.96 -24.35 3.78
C ASP A 77 5.88 -25.87 3.63
N THR A 78 6.83 -26.45 2.90
CA THR A 78 6.84 -27.84 2.43
C THR A 78 6.64 -28.86 3.56
N GLU A 79 7.48 -28.80 4.60
CA GLU A 79 7.44 -29.82 5.64
C GLU A 79 6.19 -29.69 6.53
N GLU A 80 5.71 -28.47 6.77
CA GLU A 80 4.47 -28.25 7.51
C GLU A 80 3.26 -28.78 6.73
N PHE A 81 3.20 -28.54 5.42
CA PHE A 81 2.13 -29.05 4.57
C PHE A 81 2.11 -30.59 4.52
N ILE A 82 3.28 -31.21 4.34
CA ILE A 82 3.42 -32.68 4.34
C ILE A 82 2.99 -33.26 5.69
N ALA A 83 3.43 -32.64 6.80
CA ALA A 83 3.05 -33.07 8.15
C ALA A 83 1.55 -32.92 8.43
N ALA A 84 0.87 -31.96 7.78
CA ALA A 84 -0.58 -31.78 7.91
C ALA A 84 -1.39 -32.92 7.28
N GLY A 85 -0.77 -33.78 6.44
CA GLY A 85 -1.42 -34.96 5.86
C GLY A 85 -2.61 -34.62 4.94
N ILE A 86 -2.65 -33.41 4.38
CA ILE A 86 -3.74 -32.94 3.52
C ILE A 86 -3.66 -33.71 2.19
N PRO A 87 -4.74 -34.38 1.74
CA PRO A 87 -4.76 -35.01 0.42
C PRO A 87 -4.58 -33.98 -0.69
N TYR A 88 -3.64 -34.23 -1.60
CA TYR A 88 -3.29 -33.30 -2.67
C TYR A 88 -3.05 -34.00 -3.99
N LYS A 89 -3.11 -33.21 -5.07
CA LYS A 89 -2.61 -33.54 -6.39
C LYS A 89 -1.51 -32.55 -6.75
N LEU A 90 -0.29 -33.05 -6.97
CA LEU A 90 0.81 -32.21 -7.45
C LEU A 90 0.53 -31.74 -8.88
N ILE A 91 0.67 -30.43 -9.09
CA ILE A 91 0.62 -29.82 -10.41
C ILE A 91 2.02 -29.83 -10.98
N ILE A 92 2.17 -30.59 -12.07
CA ILE A 92 3.42 -30.64 -12.83
C ILE A 92 3.32 -29.55 -13.89
N PRO A 93 4.12 -28.48 -13.81
CA PRO A 93 4.15 -27.46 -14.84
C PRO A 93 4.43 -28.09 -16.19
N VAL A 94 3.73 -27.66 -17.22
CA VAL A 94 4.03 -28.05 -18.59
C VAL A 94 5.49 -27.65 -18.87
N PRO A 95 6.33 -28.53 -19.44
CA PRO A 95 7.68 -28.16 -19.81
C PRO A 95 7.65 -27.06 -20.88
N HIS A 96 7.72 -25.81 -20.46
CA HIS A 96 8.00 -24.72 -21.38
C HIS A 96 9.48 -24.81 -21.74
N LYS A 97 9.81 -24.75 -23.04
CA LYS A 97 11.16 -24.35 -23.44
C LYS A 97 11.44 -23.05 -22.69
N ALA A 98 12.64 -22.92 -22.10
CA ALA A 98 13.06 -21.80 -21.28
C ALA A 98 12.35 -20.50 -21.69
N PHE A 99 11.69 -19.84 -20.73
CA PHE A 99 10.94 -18.61 -20.96
C PHE A 99 11.72 -17.70 -21.90
N TYR A 100 11.06 -17.23 -22.95
CA TYR A 100 11.69 -16.38 -23.94
C TYR A 100 12.09 -15.06 -23.28
N THR A 101 13.31 -15.06 -22.73
CA THR A 101 13.95 -13.91 -22.13
C THR A 101 14.56 -13.11 -23.26
N ALA A 102 14.24 -11.83 -23.33
CA ALA A 102 14.76 -10.94 -24.36
C ALA A 102 16.29 -11.02 -24.41
N SER A 103 16.82 -11.15 -25.62
CA SER A 103 18.26 -11.15 -25.89
C SER A 103 18.89 -9.75 -25.82
N SER A 104 18.07 -8.70 -25.85
CA SER A 104 18.52 -7.30 -25.76
C SER A 104 17.45 -6.39 -25.15
N VAL A 105 17.88 -5.20 -24.71
CA VAL A 105 16.97 -4.12 -24.29
C VAL A 105 15.99 -3.72 -25.40
N ALA A 106 16.46 -3.61 -26.65
CA ALA A 106 15.61 -3.21 -27.77
C ALA A 106 14.48 -4.23 -28.03
N GLU A 107 14.78 -5.52 -27.87
CA GLU A 107 13.78 -6.59 -27.97
C GLU A 107 12.80 -6.59 -26.79
N ALA A 108 13.29 -6.39 -25.57
CA ALA A 108 12.42 -6.29 -24.39
C ALA A 108 11.42 -5.12 -24.50
N MET A 109 11.85 -4.00 -25.09
CA MET A 109 11.01 -2.84 -25.36
C MET A 109 10.03 -3.04 -26.53
N LEU A 110 10.00 -4.21 -27.17
CA LEU A 110 8.87 -4.61 -28.03
C LEU A 110 7.69 -5.15 -27.20
N TRP A 111 7.85 -5.31 -25.88
CA TRP A 111 6.81 -5.73 -24.93
C TRP A 111 6.20 -7.12 -25.21
N GLN A 112 6.91 -7.97 -25.96
CA GLN A 112 6.50 -9.34 -26.33
C GLN A 112 7.42 -10.41 -25.72
N SER A 113 8.27 -10.02 -24.78
CA SER A 113 9.22 -10.90 -24.10
C SER A 113 9.53 -10.38 -22.70
N TYR A 114 10.05 -11.26 -21.84
CA TYR A 114 10.46 -10.87 -20.50
C TYR A 114 11.92 -10.41 -20.50
N PRO A 115 12.28 -9.27 -19.89
CA PRO A 115 13.67 -8.83 -19.84
C PRO A 115 14.48 -9.70 -18.86
N THR A 116 15.81 -9.67 -19.00
CA THR A 116 16.69 -10.00 -17.87
C THR A 116 16.59 -8.90 -16.82
N TRP A 117 17.07 -9.14 -15.59
CA TRP A 117 17.08 -8.08 -14.58
C TRP A 117 17.92 -6.87 -15.02
N LYS A 118 19.07 -7.10 -15.66
CA LYS A 118 19.87 -6.00 -16.24
C LYS A 118 19.17 -5.25 -17.37
N HIS A 119 18.42 -5.95 -18.23
CA HIS A 119 17.63 -5.29 -19.26
C HIS A 119 16.55 -4.41 -18.62
N TYR A 120 15.87 -4.90 -17.58
CA TYR A 120 14.88 -4.15 -16.82
C TYR A 120 15.47 -2.87 -16.22
N ASP A 121 16.57 -2.99 -15.48
CA ASP A 121 17.30 -1.87 -14.89
C ASP A 121 17.62 -0.80 -15.95
N THR A 122 18.17 -1.23 -17.09
CA THR A 122 18.48 -0.33 -18.22
C THR A 122 17.22 0.31 -18.81
N ILE A 123 16.11 -0.41 -18.92
CA ILE A 123 14.85 0.12 -19.48
C ILE A 123 14.28 1.22 -18.57
N MET A 124 14.26 1.00 -17.26
CA MET A 124 13.75 1.98 -16.30
C MET A 124 14.56 3.28 -16.34
N HIS A 125 15.89 3.18 -16.40
CA HIS A 125 16.77 4.32 -16.62
C HIS A 125 16.49 5.03 -17.95
N LYS A 126 16.35 4.28 -19.06
CA LYS A 126 16.05 4.85 -20.37
C LYS A 126 14.72 5.58 -20.43
N ILE A 127 13.68 5.09 -19.75
CA ILE A 127 12.38 5.77 -19.71
C ILE A 127 12.54 7.13 -19.01
N ALA A 128 13.15 7.17 -17.82
CA ALA A 128 13.38 8.42 -17.10
C ALA A 128 14.28 9.40 -17.89
N GLU A 129 15.36 8.91 -18.50
CA GLU A 129 16.28 9.74 -19.29
C GLU A 129 15.65 10.30 -20.58
N ARG A 130 14.64 9.61 -21.13
CA ARG A 130 13.98 10.03 -22.37
C ARG A 130 12.92 11.11 -22.15
N TRP A 131 12.28 11.12 -20.98
CA TRP A 131 11.25 12.08 -20.59
C TRP A 131 11.54 12.72 -19.22
N PRO A 132 12.71 13.35 -19.02
CA PRO A 132 13.12 13.87 -17.71
C PRO A 132 12.22 15.01 -17.21
N GLU A 133 11.49 15.67 -18.10
CA GLU A 133 10.53 16.72 -17.76
C GLU A 133 9.27 16.19 -17.05
N VAL A 134 8.93 14.92 -17.25
CA VAL A 134 7.72 14.31 -16.65
C VAL A 134 7.99 13.02 -15.89
N CYS A 135 9.23 12.52 -15.88
CA CYS A 135 9.54 11.18 -15.38
C CYS A 135 10.87 11.16 -14.61
N ARG A 136 10.83 10.63 -13.38
CA ARG A 136 12.01 10.44 -12.52
C ARG A 136 12.07 9.01 -12.01
N LEU A 137 13.26 8.42 -12.03
CA LEU A 137 13.52 7.12 -11.43
C LEU A 137 13.82 7.26 -9.94
N ASP A 138 13.18 6.43 -9.13
CA ASP A 138 13.44 6.25 -7.72
C ASP A 138 13.55 4.76 -7.37
N THR A 139 13.92 4.46 -6.14
CA THR A 139 14.11 3.11 -5.63
C THR A 139 13.35 2.94 -4.31
N VAL A 140 12.41 1.99 -4.29
CA VAL A 140 11.70 1.58 -3.07
C VAL A 140 12.68 1.10 -2.01
N GLY A 141 13.67 0.32 -2.46
CA GLY A 141 14.73 -0.24 -1.64
C GLY A 141 15.54 -1.28 -2.41
N LEU A 142 16.24 -2.14 -1.68
CA LEU A 142 16.94 -3.29 -2.24
C LEU A 142 16.25 -4.57 -1.80
N SER A 143 16.17 -5.58 -2.66
CA SER A 143 15.80 -6.93 -2.26
C SER A 143 16.86 -7.54 -1.33
N ILE A 144 16.54 -8.68 -0.74
CA ILE A 144 17.49 -9.44 0.10
C ILE A 144 18.77 -9.82 -0.67
N MET A 145 18.66 -10.16 -1.96
CA MET A 145 19.83 -10.45 -2.81
C MET A 145 20.49 -9.18 -3.38
N GLY A 146 20.07 -7.99 -2.96
CA GLY A 146 20.70 -6.72 -3.32
C GLY A 146 20.27 -6.13 -4.66
N ARG A 147 19.15 -6.59 -5.24
CA ARG A 147 18.59 -6.01 -6.47
C ARG A 147 17.74 -4.79 -6.15
N ALA A 148 17.89 -3.73 -6.93
CA ALA A 148 17.03 -2.55 -6.79
C ALA A 148 15.56 -2.90 -7.09
N VAL A 149 14.67 -2.44 -6.21
CA VAL A 149 13.23 -2.44 -6.41
C VAL A 149 12.86 -1.05 -6.93
N LEU A 150 12.76 -0.91 -8.24
CA LEU A 150 12.68 0.37 -8.94
C LEU A 150 11.24 0.89 -9.05
N ALA A 151 11.06 2.20 -8.97
CA ALA A 151 9.79 2.88 -9.22
C ALA A 151 10.00 4.13 -10.08
N LEU A 152 9.10 4.42 -11.00
CA LEU A 152 9.08 5.69 -11.75
C LEU A 152 8.02 6.60 -11.14
N LYS A 153 8.39 7.85 -10.84
CA LYS A 153 7.45 8.96 -10.60
C LYS A 153 7.18 9.62 -11.95
N ILE A 154 5.90 9.72 -12.33
CA ILE A 154 5.43 10.37 -13.54
C ILE A 154 4.44 11.46 -13.13
N SER A 155 4.79 12.71 -13.40
CA SER A 155 4.05 13.93 -13.04
C SER A 155 4.60 15.08 -13.89
N ASP A 156 3.89 16.19 -14.05
CA ASP A 156 4.41 17.38 -14.74
C ASP A 156 5.53 18.10 -13.97
N ASN A 157 5.71 17.80 -12.68
CA ASN A 157 6.82 18.27 -11.85
C ASN A 157 7.49 17.11 -11.10
N PRO A 158 8.19 16.19 -11.80
CA PRO A 158 8.64 14.91 -11.23
C PRO A 158 9.72 15.04 -10.14
N GLU A 159 10.35 16.22 -10.02
CA GLU A 159 11.39 16.54 -9.03
C GLU A 159 10.85 17.20 -7.75
N LEU A 160 9.58 17.61 -7.73
CA LEU A 160 8.97 18.33 -6.60
C LEU A 160 7.77 17.55 -6.06
N ASP A 161 7.54 17.65 -4.75
CA ASP A 161 6.28 17.21 -4.16
C ASP A 161 5.28 18.35 -4.29
N GLU A 162 4.02 18.05 -4.61
CA GLU A 162 2.96 19.03 -4.84
C GLU A 162 1.67 18.61 -4.12
N PRO A 163 0.70 19.52 -3.90
CA PRO A 163 -0.60 19.18 -3.30
C PRO A 163 -1.52 18.43 -4.28
N GLU A 164 -0.97 17.45 -5.00
CA GLU A 164 -1.68 16.59 -5.94
C GLU A 164 -1.95 15.21 -5.33
N PRO A 165 -3.04 14.53 -5.69
CA PRO A 165 -3.26 13.15 -5.28
C PRO A 165 -2.18 12.22 -5.84
N ALA A 166 -1.52 11.48 -4.95
CA ALA A 166 -0.60 10.43 -5.35
C ALA A 166 -1.35 9.14 -5.73
N VAL A 167 -0.92 8.51 -6.83
CA VAL A 167 -1.42 7.21 -7.30
C VAL A 167 -0.27 6.22 -7.35
N MET A 168 -0.44 5.00 -6.84
CA MET A 168 0.60 3.97 -6.92
C MET A 168 0.12 2.71 -7.65
N LEU A 169 0.80 2.31 -8.72
CA LEU A 169 0.60 1.02 -9.37
C LEU A 169 1.81 0.13 -9.12
N SER A 170 1.57 -1.11 -8.71
CA SER A 170 2.63 -2.10 -8.57
C SER A 170 2.24 -3.44 -9.16
N SER A 171 3.24 -4.28 -9.40
CA SER A 171 3.04 -5.65 -9.87
C SER A 171 4.10 -6.59 -9.31
N SER A 172 3.83 -7.88 -9.44
CA SER A 172 4.85 -8.94 -9.29
C SER A 172 5.46 -8.92 -7.89
N ILE A 173 4.59 -8.66 -6.90
CA ILE A 173 4.88 -8.94 -5.49
C ILE A 173 5.10 -10.44 -5.28
N HIS A 174 4.48 -11.26 -6.13
CA HIS A 174 4.85 -12.64 -6.38
C HIS A 174 5.77 -12.72 -7.60
N GLY A 175 6.94 -13.34 -7.45
CA GLY A 175 7.94 -13.36 -8.51
C GLY A 175 7.57 -14.20 -9.74
N ASP A 176 6.63 -15.13 -9.59
CA ASP A 176 6.12 -16.01 -10.64
C ASP A 176 4.86 -15.49 -11.36
N GLU A 177 4.52 -14.21 -11.17
CA GLU A 177 3.40 -13.51 -11.82
C GLU A 177 3.91 -12.34 -12.71
N PRO A 178 4.71 -12.61 -13.76
CA PRO A 178 5.49 -11.59 -14.47
C PRO A 178 4.69 -10.75 -15.49
N ALA A 179 3.44 -11.08 -15.79
CA ALA A 179 2.71 -10.38 -16.86
C ALA A 179 2.48 -8.90 -16.55
N GLY A 180 2.09 -8.59 -15.31
CA GLY A 180 1.87 -7.22 -14.87
C GLY A 180 3.18 -6.41 -14.82
N PHE A 181 4.33 -7.08 -14.66
CA PHE A 181 5.64 -6.43 -14.75
C PHE A 181 5.88 -5.81 -16.13
N ILE A 182 5.60 -6.55 -17.21
CA ILE A 182 5.71 -6.01 -18.57
C ILE A 182 4.68 -4.92 -18.81
N MET A 183 3.45 -5.15 -18.35
CA MET A 183 2.34 -4.21 -18.52
C MET A 183 2.62 -2.85 -17.89
N LEU A 184 3.19 -2.82 -16.68
CA LEU A 184 3.52 -1.59 -15.98
C LEU A 184 4.72 -0.86 -16.57
N MET A 185 5.75 -1.56 -17.09
CA MET A 185 6.81 -0.87 -17.84
C MET A 185 6.29 -0.20 -19.12
N ARG A 186 5.42 -0.89 -19.87
CA ARG A 186 4.78 -0.32 -21.06
C ARG A 186 3.84 0.84 -20.71
N LEU A 187 3.13 0.75 -19.59
CA LEU A 187 2.30 1.84 -19.07
C LEU A 187 3.15 3.06 -18.70
N SER A 188 4.31 2.87 -18.08
CA SER A 188 5.24 3.95 -17.78
C SER A 188 5.70 4.66 -19.05
N GLU A 189 6.08 3.91 -20.10
CA GLU A 189 6.42 4.50 -21.40
C GLU A 189 5.23 5.26 -22.00
N TYR A 190 4.03 4.67 -21.96
CA TYR A 190 2.81 5.26 -22.51
C TYR A 190 2.43 6.60 -21.84
N LEU A 191 2.50 6.66 -20.50
CA LEU A 191 2.20 7.87 -19.74
C LEU A 191 3.27 8.95 -19.94
N ALA A 192 4.56 8.59 -19.83
CA ALA A 192 5.66 9.53 -20.00
C ALA A 192 5.74 10.10 -21.42
N ALA A 193 5.42 9.30 -22.45
CA ALA A 193 5.36 9.77 -23.83
C ALA A 193 4.15 10.67 -24.14
N GLY A 194 3.20 10.80 -23.21
CA GLY A 194 1.84 11.29 -23.41
C GLY A 194 1.70 12.46 -24.40
N SER A 195 1.10 12.19 -25.55
CA SER A 195 0.91 13.14 -26.65
C SER A 195 -0.47 13.83 -26.65
N GLY A 196 -0.95 14.23 -25.46
CA GLY A 196 -2.28 14.85 -25.25
C GLY A 196 -3.40 13.87 -24.87
N GLY A 197 -4.59 14.39 -24.60
CA GLY A 197 -5.74 13.62 -24.10
C GLY A 197 -5.61 13.19 -22.64
N LEU A 198 -6.31 12.12 -22.25
CA LEU A 198 -6.39 11.66 -20.86
C LEU A 198 -5.00 11.41 -20.24
N ALA A 199 -4.04 10.84 -20.96
CA ALA A 199 -2.69 10.62 -20.41
C ALA A 199 -2.02 11.94 -19.96
N SER A 200 -2.18 13.02 -20.72
CA SER A 200 -1.65 14.33 -20.34
C SER A 200 -2.38 14.92 -19.14
N GLU A 201 -3.70 14.75 -19.05
CA GLU A 201 -4.51 15.19 -17.90
C GLU A 201 -4.13 14.45 -16.62
N LEU A 202 -3.79 13.16 -16.73
CA LEU A 202 -3.31 12.36 -15.60
C LEU A 202 -1.93 12.83 -15.13
N VAL A 203 -0.99 13.05 -16.05
CA VAL A 203 0.37 13.47 -15.70
C VAL A 203 0.39 14.88 -15.11
N SER A 204 -0.50 15.78 -15.52
CA SER A 204 -0.55 17.17 -15.03
C SER A 204 -1.42 17.40 -13.79
N GLY A 205 -1.99 16.35 -13.21
CA GLY A 205 -2.89 16.51 -12.07
C GLY A 205 -2.72 15.44 -11.00
N LEU A 206 -1.72 14.56 -11.16
CA LEU A 206 -1.45 13.45 -10.27
C LEU A 206 0.06 13.22 -10.15
N GLU A 207 0.44 12.74 -8.97
CA GLU A 207 1.74 12.14 -8.75
C GLU A 207 1.66 10.62 -8.95
N ILE A 208 1.99 10.13 -10.15
CA ILE A 208 1.83 8.72 -10.51
C ILE A 208 3.13 7.95 -10.26
N TRP A 209 3.09 6.99 -9.33
CA TRP A 209 4.18 6.08 -9.03
C TRP A 209 3.93 4.70 -9.61
N ILE A 210 4.88 4.17 -10.38
CA ILE A 210 4.79 2.84 -10.97
C ILE A 210 5.98 1.99 -10.54
N ASN A 211 5.72 0.88 -9.84
CA ASN A 211 6.69 -0.15 -9.46
C ASN A 211 6.39 -1.47 -10.21
N PRO A 212 7.04 -1.73 -11.36
CA PRO A 212 6.74 -2.90 -12.18
C PRO A 212 7.09 -4.24 -11.53
N LEU A 213 8.13 -4.29 -10.68
CA LEU A 213 8.65 -5.52 -10.09
C LEU A 213 8.95 -5.34 -8.61
N ALA A 214 8.02 -5.75 -7.75
CA ALA A 214 8.15 -5.66 -6.30
C ALA A 214 9.02 -6.79 -5.70
N ASN A 215 9.07 -7.96 -6.33
CA ASN A 215 9.85 -9.12 -5.87
C ASN A 215 10.87 -9.61 -6.95
N PRO A 216 11.96 -8.87 -7.19
CA PRO A 216 12.95 -9.26 -8.18
C PRO A 216 13.70 -10.55 -7.81
N ASP A 217 13.78 -10.89 -6.52
CA ASP A 217 14.46 -12.11 -6.07
C ASP A 217 13.66 -13.37 -6.37
N GLY A 218 12.33 -13.33 -6.19
CA GLY A 218 11.46 -14.43 -6.60
C GLY A 218 11.50 -14.66 -8.11
N MET A 219 11.56 -13.59 -8.90
CA MET A 219 11.59 -13.67 -10.37
C MET A 219 12.95 -14.15 -10.92
N TYR A 220 14.04 -13.60 -10.39
CA TYR A 220 15.41 -13.83 -10.85
C TYR A 220 16.22 -14.63 -9.82
N ARG A 221 15.68 -15.77 -9.37
CA ARG A 221 16.18 -16.55 -8.22
C ARG A 221 17.68 -16.89 -8.30
N ASP A 222 18.10 -17.57 -9.36
CA ASP A 222 19.46 -18.13 -9.48
C ASP A 222 20.32 -17.45 -10.56
N SER A 223 19.73 -16.57 -11.39
CA SER A 223 20.41 -15.94 -12.53
C SER A 223 19.82 -14.58 -12.88
N ASP A 224 20.40 -13.90 -13.87
CA ASP A 224 19.86 -12.67 -14.47
C ASP A 224 18.64 -12.94 -15.39
N THR A 225 18.43 -14.20 -15.77
CA THR A 225 17.36 -14.65 -16.66
C THR A 225 16.21 -15.26 -15.87
N MET A 226 15.00 -15.17 -16.40
CA MET A 226 13.82 -15.72 -15.74
C MET A 226 13.78 -17.25 -15.87
N THR A 227 14.30 -17.96 -14.85
CA THR A 227 14.42 -19.43 -14.85
C THR A 227 13.75 -20.01 -13.60
N TYR A 228 12.60 -20.65 -13.79
CA TYR A 228 11.72 -21.11 -12.70
C TYR A 228 11.52 -20.04 -11.61
N PRO A 229 10.86 -18.92 -11.95
CA PRO A 229 10.41 -17.94 -10.97
C PRO A 229 9.62 -18.60 -9.84
N VAL A 230 9.69 -17.99 -8.67
CA VAL A 230 8.93 -18.42 -7.51
C VAL A 230 8.07 -17.28 -6.95
N ARG A 231 6.97 -17.65 -6.32
CA ARG A 231 6.02 -16.75 -5.65
C ARG A 231 6.68 -15.97 -4.53
N ALA A 232 7.35 -16.69 -3.63
CA ALA A 232 7.91 -16.13 -2.41
C ALA A 232 9.13 -15.23 -2.69
N ASN A 233 9.52 -14.42 -1.70
CA ASN A 233 10.84 -13.77 -1.72
C ASN A 233 11.97 -14.79 -1.48
N SER A 234 13.23 -14.35 -1.48
CA SER A 234 14.39 -15.23 -1.30
C SER A 234 14.48 -15.92 0.07
N ASN A 235 13.76 -15.43 1.09
CA ASN A 235 13.61 -16.11 2.38
C ASN A 235 12.44 -17.12 2.42
N GLY A 236 11.69 -17.28 1.32
CA GLY A 236 10.54 -18.18 1.25
C GLY A 236 9.26 -17.61 1.90
N TYR A 237 9.13 -16.30 2.05
CA TYR A 237 7.92 -15.65 2.57
C TYR A 237 7.04 -15.15 1.42
N ASP A 238 5.72 -15.34 1.56
CA ASP A 238 4.73 -14.65 0.72
C ASP A 238 4.63 -13.18 1.17
N LEU A 239 5.07 -12.26 0.31
CA LEU A 239 5.09 -10.83 0.61
C LEU A 239 3.67 -10.24 0.73
N ASN A 240 2.66 -10.83 0.09
CA ASN A 240 1.25 -10.44 0.22
C ASN A 240 0.55 -11.15 1.39
N ARG A 241 1.32 -11.71 2.32
CA ARG A 241 0.90 -12.17 3.66
C ARG A 241 1.77 -11.56 4.78
N ASN A 242 2.57 -10.56 4.46
CA ASN A 242 3.62 -10.04 5.34
C ASN A 242 3.39 -8.58 5.80
N PHE A 243 2.36 -7.90 5.30
CA PHE A 243 2.01 -6.55 5.74
C PHE A 243 1.34 -6.57 7.13
N PRO A 244 1.38 -5.47 7.89
CA PRO A 244 0.61 -5.32 9.12
C PRO A 244 -0.88 -5.53 8.88
N ASP A 245 -1.48 -6.44 9.65
CA ASP A 245 -2.90 -6.75 9.60
C ASP A 245 -3.64 -6.01 10.72
N PRO A 246 -4.82 -5.42 10.46
CA PRO A 246 -5.55 -4.64 11.47
C PRO A 246 -6.17 -5.49 12.59
N ALA A 247 -6.26 -6.82 12.45
CA ALA A 247 -6.95 -7.69 13.40
C ALA A 247 -6.20 -8.99 13.74
N ALA A 248 -4.99 -9.19 13.22
CA ALA A 248 -4.17 -10.35 13.53
C ALA A 248 -3.00 -9.98 14.44
N SER A 249 -2.40 -11.01 15.04
CA SER A 249 -1.08 -10.87 15.67
C SER A 249 -0.05 -10.35 14.65
N PRO A 250 1.08 -9.78 15.10
CA PRO A 250 2.10 -9.27 14.20
C PRO A 250 2.40 -10.25 13.07
N PRO A 251 2.59 -9.77 11.83
CA PRO A 251 2.86 -10.65 10.70
C PRO A 251 4.08 -11.53 11.01
N PRO A 252 4.26 -12.65 10.29
CA PRO A 252 5.53 -13.38 10.34
C PRO A 252 6.68 -12.38 10.09
N PRO A 253 7.93 -12.65 10.51
CA PRO A 253 9.02 -11.67 10.50
C PRO A 253 8.98 -10.74 9.28
N LEU A 254 8.92 -9.43 9.52
CA LEU A 254 8.75 -8.46 8.45
C LEU A 254 9.93 -8.57 7.49
N GLN A 255 9.63 -8.88 6.23
CA GLN A 255 10.63 -9.04 5.18
C GLN A 255 11.16 -7.67 4.75
N LYS A 256 12.38 -7.68 4.21
CA LYS A 256 13.05 -6.44 3.80
C LYS A 256 12.24 -5.71 2.72
N GLU A 257 11.78 -6.43 1.70
CA GLU A 257 10.98 -5.87 0.62
C GLU A 257 9.68 -5.24 1.14
N THR A 258 9.00 -5.91 2.08
CA THR A 258 7.77 -5.40 2.70
C THR A 258 8.04 -4.16 3.56
N ALA A 259 9.11 -4.15 4.36
CA ALA A 259 9.49 -3.01 5.19
C ALA A 259 9.83 -1.77 4.33
N ASP A 260 10.61 -1.96 3.27
CA ASP A 260 10.98 -0.90 2.33
C ASP A 260 9.74 -0.37 1.59
N MET A 261 8.87 -1.25 1.13
CA MET A 261 7.59 -0.86 0.50
C MET A 261 6.67 -0.10 1.46
N ILE A 262 6.58 -0.50 2.73
CA ILE A 262 5.84 0.22 3.77
C ILE A 262 6.39 1.64 3.95
N ASN A 263 7.72 1.78 4.04
CA ASN A 263 8.36 3.08 4.21
C ASN A 263 8.16 3.97 2.98
N PHE A 264 8.24 3.39 1.78
CA PHE A 264 7.99 4.09 0.53
C PHE A 264 6.55 4.60 0.44
N MET A 265 5.55 3.73 0.68
CA MET A 265 4.13 4.12 0.65
C MET A 265 3.75 5.09 1.78
N LYS A 266 4.45 5.07 2.92
CA LYS A 266 4.26 6.08 3.98
C LYS A 266 4.75 7.47 3.60
N LYS A 267 5.74 7.57 2.71
CA LYS A 267 6.23 8.85 2.18
C LYS A 267 5.25 9.41 1.15
N ILE A 268 4.82 8.57 0.21
CA ILE A 268 3.95 8.96 -0.91
C ILE A 268 2.50 9.13 -0.47
N ARG A 269 2.03 8.31 0.48
CA ARG A 269 0.63 8.26 0.96
C ARG A 269 -0.39 8.20 -0.20
N PRO A 270 -0.34 7.16 -1.05
CA PRO A 270 -1.18 7.10 -2.25
C PRO A 270 -2.67 7.16 -1.88
N ALA A 271 -3.39 8.11 -2.48
CA ALA A 271 -4.85 8.21 -2.37
C ALA A 271 -5.53 7.03 -3.08
N LEU A 272 -4.94 6.60 -4.20
CA LEU A 272 -5.39 5.47 -5.01
C LEU A 272 -4.21 4.51 -5.27
N SER A 273 -4.44 3.20 -5.21
CA SER A 273 -3.41 2.22 -5.56
C SER A 273 -3.98 0.98 -6.26
N LEU A 274 -3.15 0.32 -7.04
CA LEU A 274 -3.50 -0.94 -7.69
C LEU A 274 -2.32 -1.89 -7.64
N ASN A 275 -2.59 -3.17 -7.34
CA ASN A 275 -1.58 -4.23 -7.37
C ASN A 275 -1.97 -5.31 -8.38
N LEU A 276 -1.14 -5.53 -9.40
CA LEU A 276 -1.35 -6.57 -10.41
C LEU A 276 -0.83 -7.93 -9.93
N HIS A 277 -1.66 -8.95 -10.09
CA HIS A 277 -1.40 -10.37 -9.78
C HIS A 277 -1.80 -11.27 -10.95
N SER A 278 -1.45 -12.55 -10.87
CA SER A 278 -1.93 -13.55 -11.82
C SER A 278 -2.15 -14.91 -11.15
N GLY A 279 -3.02 -15.72 -11.75
CA GLY A 279 -3.54 -16.97 -11.19
C GLY A 279 -5.07 -17.04 -11.19
N ALA A 280 -5.72 -15.94 -11.55
CA ALA A 280 -7.14 -15.79 -11.83
C ALA A 280 -7.37 -14.59 -12.77
N GLU A 281 -8.63 -14.33 -13.13
CA GLU A 281 -9.03 -13.14 -13.91
C GLU A 281 -10.20 -12.40 -13.24
N VAL A 282 -9.89 -11.50 -12.29
CA VAL A 282 -10.88 -10.80 -11.45
C VAL A 282 -10.29 -9.52 -10.83
N VAL A 283 -11.13 -8.49 -10.67
CA VAL A 283 -10.81 -7.34 -9.81
C VAL A 283 -11.28 -7.62 -8.39
N ASN A 284 -10.31 -7.78 -7.49
CA ASN A 284 -10.49 -8.02 -6.07
C ASN A 284 -10.38 -6.71 -5.30
N TYR A 285 -11.30 -6.43 -4.39
CA TYR A 285 -11.29 -5.20 -3.59
C TYR A 285 -11.62 -5.43 -2.11
N PRO A 286 -11.27 -4.49 -1.21
CA PRO A 286 -11.41 -4.64 0.23
C PRO A 286 -12.83 -5.01 0.73
N TRP A 287 -12.93 -5.73 1.84
CA TRP A 287 -11.80 -6.25 2.65
C TRP A 287 -11.34 -7.63 2.20
N ASP A 288 -10.05 -7.89 2.28
CA ASP A 288 -9.49 -9.23 2.19
C ASP A 288 -9.59 -10.00 3.53
N ARG A 289 -9.49 -9.28 4.66
CA ARG A 289 -9.41 -9.84 6.01
C ARG A 289 -10.76 -10.01 6.72
N TRP A 290 -11.72 -9.13 6.47
CA TRP A 290 -12.99 -9.14 7.20
C TRP A 290 -14.16 -9.48 6.30
N THR A 291 -15.09 -10.28 6.81
CA THR A 291 -16.34 -10.62 6.12
C THR A 291 -17.39 -9.52 6.14
N ARG A 292 -17.08 -8.36 6.71
CA ARG A 292 -17.95 -7.19 6.71
C ARG A 292 -17.67 -6.31 5.50
N ILE A 293 -18.68 -5.54 5.13
CA ILE A 293 -18.62 -4.65 3.98
C ILE A 293 -17.77 -3.42 4.35
N HIS A 294 -16.86 -3.03 3.47
CA HIS A 294 -16.09 -1.79 3.62
C HIS A 294 -17.02 -0.56 3.56
N PRO A 295 -16.83 0.50 4.37
CA PRO A 295 -17.67 1.71 4.29
C PRO A 295 -17.83 2.29 2.87
N ASP A 296 -16.73 2.39 2.13
CA ASP A 296 -16.69 2.79 0.72
C ASP A 296 -16.97 1.66 -0.30
N ASP A 297 -17.67 0.59 0.08
CA ASP A 297 -17.94 -0.56 -0.83
C ASP A 297 -18.61 -0.17 -2.14
N ILE A 298 -19.55 0.79 -2.11
CA ILE A 298 -20.20 1.30 -3.33
C ILE A 298 -19.16 1.89 -4.29
N TRP A 299 -18.21 2.67 -3.77
CA TRP A 299 -17.15 3.26 -4.58
C TRP A 299 -16.24 2.17 -5.13
N PHE A 300 -15.74 1.27 -4.27
CA PHE A 300 -14.86 0.17 -4.67
C PHE A 300 -15.49 -0.73 -5.74
N ASN A 301 -16.75 -1.13 -5.54
CA ASN A 301 -17.47 -1.95 -6.49
C ASN A 301 -17.64 -1.22 -7.82
N THR A 302 -17.99 0.06 -7.79
CA THR A 302 -18.21 0.88 -9.01
C THR A 302 -16.92 1.01 -9.84
N VAL A 303 -15.78 1.31 -9.22
CA VAL A 303 -14.50 1.41 -9.95
C VAL A 303 -14.01 0.05 -10.45
N SER A 304 -14.18 -1.01 -9.65
CA SER A 304 -13.81 -2.37 -10.03
C SER A 304 -14.66 -2.87 -11.20
N ARG A 305 -15.97 -2.59 -11.17
CA ARG A 305 -16.90 -2.93 -12.24
C ARG A 305 -16.54 -2.20 -13.53
N ARG A 306 -16.25 -0.90 -13.46
CA ARG A 306 -15.79 -0.11 -14.63
C ARG A 306 -14.50 -0.65 -15.24
N TYR A 307 -13.56 -1.12 -14.42
CA TYR A 307 -12.33 -1.76 -14.90
C TYR A 307 -12.66 -2.99 -15.74
N ALA A 308 -13.39 -3.94 -15.17
CA ALA A 308 -13.70 -5.21 -15.81
C ALA A 308 -14.67 -5.06 -17.01
N ASP A 309 -15.66 -4.16 -16.93
CA ASP A 309 -16.55 -3.88 -18.06
C ASP A 309 -15.77 -3.28 -19.25
N THR A 310 -14.82 -2.39 -18.98
CA THR A 310 -13.95 -1.85 -20.03
C THR A 310 -13.09 -2.94 -20.64
N VAL A 311 -12.56 -3.86 -19.83
CA VAL A 311 -11.84 -5.04 -20.32
C VAL A 311 -12.72 -5.88 -21.25
N HIS A 312 -13.98 -6.18 -20.88
CA HIS A 312 -14.90 -7.00 -21.68
C HIS A 312 -15.24 -6.40 -23.04
N LEU A 313 -15.18 -5.08 -23.18
CA LEU A 313 -15.40 -4.41 -24.47
C LEU A 313 -14.25 -4.63 -25.46
N HIS A 314 -13.05 -4.98 -24.97
CA HIS A 314 -11.83 -5.07 -25.77
C HIS A 314 -11.21 -6.47 -25.80
N ALA A 315 -11.55 -7.31 -24.85
CA ALA A 315 -11.02 -8.65 -24.71
C ALA A 315 -11.78 -9.70 -25.52
N ALA A 316 -11.16 -10.87 -25.67
CA ALA A 316 -11.85 -12.04 -26.18
C ALA A 316 -12.98 -12.47 -25.22
N PRO A 317 -14.11 -13.01 -25.74
CA PRO A 317 -15.18 -13.51 -24.87
C PRO A 317 -14.66 -14.53 -23.86
N GLY A 318 -15.02 -14.35 -22.59
CA GLY A 318 -14.61 -15.21 -21.49
C GLY A 318 -13.49 -14.64 -20.61
N TYR A 319 -12.73 -13.66 -21.09
CA TYR A 319 -11.67 -13.02 -20.29
C TYR A 319 -12.25 -12.18 -19.14
N MET A 320 -11.67 -12.32 -17.94
CA MET A 320 -12.08 -11.60 -16.73
C MET A 320 -13.55 -11.83 -16.36
N THR A 321 -14.02 -13.07 -16.47
CA THR A 321 -15.42 -13.44 -16.14
C THR A 321 -15.58 -14.16 -14.81
N PHE A 322 -14.49 -14.37 -14.07
CA PHE A 322 -14.50 -15.09 -12.79
C PHE A 322 -15.31 -14.35 -11.71
N MET A 323 -15.94 -15.09 -10.79
CA MET A 323 -16.83 -14.58 -9.72
C MET A 323 -18.04 -13.80 -10.28
N ASP A 324 -18.29 -12.58 -9.80
CA ASP A 324 -19.40 -11.73 -10.25
C ASP A 324 -19.03 -11.05 -11.57
N ASN A 325 -18.84 -11.87 -12.62
CA ASN A 325 -18.41 -11.44 -13.95
C ASN A 325 -17.17 -10.54 -13.92
N GLY A 326 -16.12 -10.91 -13.19
CA GLY A 326 -14.84 -10.19 -13.15
C GLY A 326 -14.63 -9.26 -11.95
N VAL A 327 -15.50 -9.29 -10.95
CA VAL A 327 -15.35 -8.51 -9.71
C VAL A 327 -15.63 -9.37 -8.49
N THR A 328 -14.88 -9.17 -7.40
CA THR A 328 -15.13 -9.81 -6.10
C THR A 328 -14.67 -8.93 -4.95
N ARG A 329 -15.35 -9.03 -3.80
CA ARG A 329 -14.74 -8.64 -2.52
C ARG A 329 -13.72 -9.71 -2.14
N GLY A 330 -12.61 -9.31 -1.54
CA GLY A 330 -11.55 -10.24 -1.10
C GLY A 330 -12.07 -11.41 -0.30
N TRP A 331 -12.73 -11.11 0.81
CA TRP A 331 -13.27 -12.14 1.69
C TRP A 331 -14.31 -13.05 1.03
N GLN A 332 -15.03 -12.60 -0.01
CA GLN A 332 -16.01 -13.45 -0.70
C GLN A 332 -15.33 -14.52 -1.55
N TRP A 333 -14.11 -14.26 -2.01
CA TRP A 333 -13.29 -15.25 -2.69
C TRP A 333 -12.64 -16.20 -1.67
N TYR A 334 -11.77 -15.65 -0.81
CA TYR A 334 -11.22 -16.32 0.37
C TYR A 334 -10.56 -15.29 1.30
N LEU A 335 -10.57 -15.56 2.59
CA LEU A 335 -9.96 -14.69 3.58
C LEU A 335 -8.43 -14.77 3.54
N ILE A 336 -7.76 -13.62 3.55
CA ILE A 336 -6.31 -13.51 3.74
C ILE A 336 -5.97 -12.52 4.85
N THR A 337 -4.72 -12.58 5.32
CA THR A 337 -4.23 -11.74 6.41
C THR A 337 -2.88 -11.17 6.03
N GLY A 338 -2.63 -9.91 6.41
CA GLY A 338 -1.37 -9.24 6.08
C GLY A 338 -1.18 -8.99 4.58
N GLY A 339 -2.28 -8.79 3.85
CA GLY A 339 -2.28 -8.35 2.45
C GLY A 339 -1.96 -6.86 2.33
N ARG A 340 -1.32 -6.46 1.22
CA ARG A 340 -0.99 -5.05 0.94
C ARG A 340 -2.24 -4.19 0.77
N GLN A 341 -3.26 -4.74 0.12
CA GLN A 341 -4.52 -4.05 -0.19
C GLN A 341 -5.22 -3.50 1.06
N ASP A 342 -5.38 -4.35 2.07
CA ASP A 342 -5.98 -3.98 3.35
C ASP A 342 -5.05 -3.06 4.16
N TYR A 343 -3.72 -3.22 4.06
CA TYR A 343 -2.76 -2.30 4.69
C TYR A 343 -2.87 -0.87 4.15
N VAL A 344 -2.89 -0.69 2.82
CA VAL A 344 -3.05 0.63 2.20
C VAL A 344 -4.39 1.24 2.61
N THR A 345 -5.45 0.43 2.60
CA THR A 345 -6.80 0.89 2.91
C THR A 345 -6.98 1.28 4.38
N TYR A 346 -6.53 0.44 5.31
CA TYR A 346 -6.70 0.68 6.75
C TYR A 346 -5.65 1.61 7.36
N SER A 347 -4.38 1.41 7.01
CA SER A 347 -3.25 2.06 7.70
C SER A 347 -2.80 3.36 7.05
N LEU A 348 -3.00 3.51 5.74
CA LEU A 348 -2.61 4.73 5.01
C LEU A 348 -3.80 5.61 4.64
N GLY A 349 -5.02 5.07 4.67
CA GLY A 349 -6.24 5.77 4.28
C GLY A 349 -6.43 5.85 2.76
N GLY A 350 -5.57 5.21 1.97
CA GLY A 350 -5.69 5.13 0.51
C GLY A 350 -6.74 4.11 0.06
N ARG A 351 -7.00 3.99 -1.24
CA ARG A 351 -7.89 2.96 -1.78
C ARG A 351 -7.12 2.06 -2.74
N GLU A 352 -6.85 0.82 -2.31
CA GLU A 352 -6.16 -0.16 -3.14
C GLU A 352 -7.11 -1.26 -3.63
N VAL A 353 -6.97 -1.66 -4.90
CA VAL A 353 -7.55 -2.90 -5.44
C VAL A 353 -6.44 -3.84 -5.92
N THR A 354 -6.72 -5.14 -5.88
CA THR A 354 -5.89 -6.17 -6.49
C THR A 354 -6.53 -6.59 -7.81
N VAL A 355 -5.79 -6.59 -8.91
CA VAL A 355 -6.31 -7.05 -10.20
C VAL A 355 -5.54 -8.28 -10.65
N GLU A 356 -6.26 -9.40 -10.72
CA GLU A 356 -5.81 -10.65 -11.29
C GLU A 356 -6.04 -10.60 -12.80
N ILE A 357 -4.97 -10.62 -13.60
CA ILE A 357 -5.02 -10.30 -15.03
C ILE A 357 -4.87 -11.52 -15.96
N ASP A 358 -4.60 -12.72 -15.45
CA ASP A 358 -4.44 -13.93 -16.25
C ASP A 358 -4.58 -15.17 -15.37
N ASP A 359 -5.32 -16.19 -15.83
CA ASP A 359 -5.35 -17.51 -15.18
C ASP A 359 -3.98 -18.21 -15.23
N THR A 360 -3.16 -17.88 -16.23
CA THR A 360 -1.80 -18.40 -16.38
C THR A 360 -0.82 -17.46 -15.71
N LYS A 361 -0.35 -17.84 -14.51
CA LYS A 361 0.65 -17.05 -13.75
C LYS A 361 1.81 -16.56 -14.61
N MET A 362 2.42 -17.49 -15.35
CA MET A 362 3.54 -17.21 -16.27
C MET A 362 3.05 -17.14 -17.72
N THR A 363 2.39 -16.04 -18.07
CA THR A 363 1.86 -15.77 -19.41
C THR A 363 2.95 -15.99 -20.49
N PRO A 364 2.67 -16.71 -21.59
CA PRO A 364 3.57 -16.76 -22.73
C PRO A 364 3.85 -15.38 -23.33
N GLY A 365 5.10 -15.10 -23.73
CA GLY A 365 5.47 -13.81 -24.32
C GLY A 365 4.63 -13.41 -25.54
N SER A 366 4.17 -14.39 -26.33
CA SER A 366 3.27 -14.19 -27.47
C SER A 366 1.90 -13.61 -27.11
N ASN A 367 1.49 -13.71 -25.85
CA ASN A 367 0.18 -13.25 -25.39
C ASN A 367 0.24 -11.87 -24.70
N LEU A 368 1.44 -11.36 -24.40
CA LEU A 368 1.62 -10.08 -23.69
C LEU A 368 1.02 -8.88 -24.44
N GLU A 369 1.07 -8.89 -25.77
CA GLU A 369 0.43 -7.84 -26.59
C GLU A 369 -1.11 -7.85 -26.41
N ALA A 370 -1.72 -9.03 -26.42
CA ALA A 370 -3.16 -9.17 -26.23
C ALA A 370 -3.56 -8.69 -24.83
N MET A 371 -2.80 -9.08 -23.80
CA MET A 371 -3.04 -8.62 -22.43
C MET A 371 -2.99 -7.10 -22.31
N TRP A 372 -2.01 -6.45 -22.94
CA TRP A 372 -1.95 -4.99 -23.00
C TRP A 372 -3.19 -4.42 -23.67
N GLU A 373 -3.55 -4.89 -24.86
CA GLU A 373 -4.73 -4.39 -25.59
C GLU A 373 -6.03 -4.55 -24.84
N TRP A 374 -6.16 -5.58 -23.99
CA TRP A 374 -7.34 -5.80 -23.17
C TRP A 374 -7.39 -4.88 -21.95
N ASN A 375 -6.25 -4.59 -21.30
CA ASN A 375 -6.22 -3.96 -19.97
C ASN A 375 -5.85 -2.47 -19.95
N HIS A 376 -5.04 -1.96 -20.90
CA HIS A 376 -4.45 -0.63 -20.75
C HIS A 376 -5.48 0.49 -20.60
N ARG A 377 -6.62 0.39 -21.30
CA ARG A 377 -7.71 1.38 -21.19
C ARG A 377 -8.32 1.37 -19.79
N SER A 378 -8.43 0.21 -19.17
CA SER A 378 -8.91 0.07 -17.79
C SER A 378 -7.90 0.59 -16.78
N LEU A 379 -6.60 0.36 -16.99
CA LEU A 379 -5.54 0.93 -16.14
C LEU A 379 -5.54 2.46 -16.17
N ILE A 380 -5.57 3.06 -17.36
CA ILE A 380 -5.61 4.52 -17.53
C ILE A 380 -6.88 5.11 -16.89
N ARG A 381 -8.04 4.49 -17.09
CA ARG A 381 -9.29 4.93 -16.46
C ARG A 381 -9.29 4.75 -14.95
N TYR A 382 -8.65 3.69 -14.44
CA TYR A 382 -8.50 3.49 -13.01
C TYR A 382 -7.67 4.61 -12.39
N ILE A 383 -6.53 4.99 -13.00
CA ILE A 383 -5.72 6.13 -12.55
C ILE A 383 -6.57 7.41 -12.51
N ALA A 384 -7.44 7.62 -13.52
CA ALA A 384 -8.33 8.78 -13.58
C ALA A 384 -9.33 8.87 -12.42
N GLU A 385 -9.61 7.78 -11.69
CA GLU A 385 -10.47 7.83 -10.50
C GLU A 385 -9.88 8.72 -9.40
N ALA A 386 -8.55 8.90 -9.38
CA ALA A 386 -7.87 9.80 -8.46
C ALA A 386 -8.15 11.29 -8.72
N LEU A 387 -8.73 11.62 -9.89
CA LEU A 387 -9.20 12.97 -10.24
C LEU A 387 -10.70 13.15 -9.96
N THR A 388 -11.28 12.35 -9.06
CA THR A 388 -12.68 12.43 -8.64
C THR A 388 -12.81 12.60 -7.13
N GLY A 389 -14.03 12.77 -6.63
CA GLY A 389 -14.32 12.94 -5.21
C GLY A 389 -14.19 14.39 -4.76
N VAL A 390 -13.68 14.59 -3.55
CA VAL A 390 -13.45 15.92 -2.97
C VAL A 390 -12.00 16.04 -2.55
N GLN A 391 -11.37 17.16 -2.90
CA GLN A 391 -9.93 17.36 -2.73
C GLN A 391 -9.65 18.81 -2.35
N GLY A 392 -8.48 19.08 -1.77
CA GLY A 392 -8.01 20.43 -1.46
C GLY A 392 -6.95 20.42 -0.38
N THR A 393 -6.80 21.55 0.31
CA THR A 393 -5.86 21.71 1.44
C THR A 393 -6.58 22.02 2.75
N VAL A 394 -5.92 21.78 3.89
CA VAL A 394 -6.36 22.22 5.22
C VAL A 394 -5.24 23.01 5.90
N THR A 395 -5.51 24.26 6.25
CA THR A 395 -4.53 25.17 6.85
C THR A 395 -5.05 25.87 8.11
N ASP A 396 -4.13 26.39 8.91
CA ASP A 396 -4.40 27.29 10.02
C ASP A 396 -4.92 28.63 9.50
N ALA A 397 -6.05 29.11 10.03
CA ALA A 397 -6.67 30.33 9.53
C ALA A 397 -5.87 31.61 9.81
N GLU A 398 -4.96 31.62 10.80
CA GLU A 398 -4.14 32.78 11.15
C GLU A 398 -2.75 32.71 10.52
N SER A 399 -2.05 31.58 10.67
CA SER A 399 -0.67 31.45 10.18
C SER A 399 -0.60 31.01 8.72
N GLY A 400 -1.64 30.38 8.19
CA GLY A 400 -1.63 29.73 6.88
C GLY A 400 -0.84 28.41 6.84
N ASP A 401 -0.33 27.94 7.99
CA ASP A 401 0.45 26.70 8.05
C ASP A 401 -0.43 25.48 7.73
N PRO A 402 0.10 24.44 7.05
CA PRO A 402 -0.61 23.20 6.78
C PRO A 402 -0.96 22.45 8.07
N LEU A 403 -2.15 21.87 8.11
CA LEU A 403 -2.65 21.09 9.24
C LEU A 403 -2.87 19.64 8.84
N SER A 404 -2.44 18.72 9.70
CA SER A 404 -2.84 17.30 9.62
C SER A 404 -4.20 17.12 10.29
N ALA A 405 -5.24 17.41 9.53
CA ALA A 405 -6.63 17.34 9.92
C ALA A 405 -7.25 16.01 9.47
N ARG A 406 -8.04 15.42 10.34
CA ARG A 406 -8.88 14.27 10.02
C ARG A 406 -10.11 14.73 9.26
N VAL A 407 -10.38 14.10 8.13
CA VAL A 407 -11.57 14.30 7.30
C VAL A 407 -12.47 13.07 7.47
N PHE A 408 -13.61 13.26 8.13
CA PHE A 408 -14.50 12.18 8.57
C PHE A 408 -15.94 12.41 8.12
N ILE A 409 -16.63 11.35 7.71
CA ILE A 409 -18.04 11.39 7.33
C ILE A 409 -18.86 10.61 8.37
N THR A 410 -19.57 11.36 9.22
CA THR A 410 -20.38 10.78 10.30
C THR A 410 -21.49 9.88 9.76
N GLY A 411 -21.58 8.66 10.30
CA GLY A 411 -22.56 7.65 9.87
C GLY A 411 -22.15 6.85 8.63
N HIS A 412 -21.00 7.18 8.03
CA HIS A 412 -20.41 6.45 6.91
C HIS A 412 -19.08 5.82 7.31
N ASP A 413 -18.12 6.65 7.75
CA ASP A 413 -16.77 6.20 8.02
C ASP A 413 -16.69 5.28 9.24
N ALA A 414 -16.00 4.15 9.08
CA ALA A 414 -15.70 3.16 10.10
C ALA A 414 -14.39 2.45 9.75
N ASP A 415 -13.82 1.67 10.67
CA ASP A 415 -12.67 0.80 10.38
C ASP A 415 -11.49 1.52 9.68
N SER A 416 -11.17 2.74 10.15
CA SER A 416 -10.10 3.57 9.60
C SER A 416 -10.32 4.02 8.13
N SER A 417 -11.56 4.06 7.64
CA SER A 417 -11.89 4.54 6.28
C SER A 417 -11.76 6.05 6.10
N PHE A 418 -11.54 6.81 7.16
CA PHE A 418 -11.33 8.26 7.08
C PHE A 418 -9.97 8.59 6.45
N VAL A 419 -9.82 9.83 5.98
CA VAL A 419 -8.53 10.32 5.46
C VAL A 419 -7.96 11.41 6.36
N VAL A 420 -6.67 11.66 6.24
CA VAL A 420 -5.97 12.69 7.00
C VAL A 420 -5.14 13.50 6.02
N SER A 421 -5.24 14.83 6.09
CA SER A 421 -4.40 15.72 5.29
C SER A 421 -2.93 15.59 5.67
N ASP A 422 -2.05 15.80 4.69
CA ASP A 422 -0.60 15.74 4.92
C ASP A 422 -0.12 16.93 5.77
N THR A 423 1.15 16.88 6.20
CA THR A 423 1.79 17.92 7.01
C THR A 423 2.63 18.91 6.20
N LEU A 424 2.82 18.68 4.91
CA LEU A 424 3.71 19.47 4.04
C LEU A 424 2.96 20.60 3.35
N TYR A 425 1.77 20.30 2.82
CA TYR A 425 0.86 21.20 2.12
C TYR A 425 -0.53 21.23 2.73
N GLY A 426 -0.84 20.29 3.64
CA GLY A 426 -2.20 20.13 4.14
C GLY A 426 -3.11 19.48 3.10
N ALA A 427 -2.57 18.86 2.05
CA ALA A 427 -3.36 18.32 0.97
C ALA A 427 -4.10 17.06 1.42
N TRP A 428 -5.30 16.87 0.88
CA TRP A 428 -6.15 15.72 1.16
C TRP A 428 -7.00 15.37 -0.06
N CYS A 429 -7.36 14.09 -0.15
CA CYS A 429 -8.24 13.57 -1.17
C CYS A 429 -9.21 12.56 -0.54
N ARG A 430 -10.51 12.74 -0.77
CA ARG A 430 -11.57 11.80 -0.37
C ARG A 430 -12.29 11.32 -1.63
N LEU A 431 -11.99 10.09 -2.04
CA LEU A 431 -12.62 9.41 -3.17
C LEU A 431 -14.05 9.00 -2.79
N LEU A 432 -15.04 9.56 -3.49
CA LEU A 432 -16.46 9.38 -3.21
C LEU A 432 -17.24 9.24 -4.51
N PRO A 433 -18.29 8.40 -4.55
CA PRO A 433 -19.17 8.34 -5.71
C PRO A 433 -20.10 9.58 -5.74
N PRO A 434 -20.78 9.83 -6.88
CA PRO A 434 -21.82 10.85 -6.97
C PRO A 434 -22.83 10.77 -5.82
N GLY A 435 -23.12 11.91 -5.19
CA GLY A 435 -23.96 12.00 -4.00
C GLY A 435 -23.70 13.27 -3.18
N ALA A 436 -24.51 13.43 -2.13
CA ALA A 436 -24.39 14.49 -1.14
C ALA A 436 -23.63 13.96 0.08
N TRP A 437 -22.55 14.63 0.46
CA TRP A 437 -21.63 14.19 1.50
C TRP A 437 -21.37 15.30 2.52
N ASN A 438 -21.47 15.00 3.82
CA ASN A 438 -21.13 15.93 4.89
C ASN A 438 -19.80 15.52 5.51
N LEU A 439 -18.74 16.26 5.19
CA LEU A 439 -17.37 16.02 5.65
C LEU A 439 -17.09 16.91 6.87
N GLU A 440 -16.65 16.28 7.95
CA GLU A 440 -16.14 16.96 9.14
C GLU A 440 -14.61 16.97 9.14
N PHE A 441 -14.04 18.16 9.23
CA PHE A 441 -12.62 18.41 9.35
C PHE A 441 -12.31 18.70 10.81
N SER A 442 -11.42 17.92 11.42
CA SER A 442 -11.03 18.07 12.82
C SER A 442 -9.52 17.98 12.98
N CYS A 443 -8.94 18.90 13.76
CA CYS A 443 -7.53 18.88 14.13
C CYS A 443 -7.41 19.23 15.63
N PRO A 444 -6.62 18.50 16.43
CA PRO A 444 -6.44 18.83 17.85
C PRO A 444 -5.99 20.28 18.05
N GLY A 445 -6.72 21.04 18.86
CA GLY A 445 -6.44 22.47 19.05
C GLY A 445 -7.28 23.41 18.18
N TYR A 446 -8.14 22.88 17.30
CA TYR A 446 -8.93 23.66 16.34
C TYR A 446 -10.43 23.38 16.44
N GLU A 447 -11.23 24.37 16.07
CA GLU A 447 -12.68 24.22 15.90
C GLU A 447 -12.95 23.32 14.68
N PRO A 448 -13.84 22.32 14.79
CA PRO A 448 -14.22 21.51 13.64
C PRO A 448 -14.89 22.35 12.55
N TYR A 449 -14.65 21.97 11.29
CA TYR A 449 -15.32 22.56 10.13
C TYR A 449 -16.19 21.52 9.43
N LEU A 450 -17.40 21.91 9.01
CA LEU A 450 -18.32 21.03 8.27
C LEU A 450 -18.47 21.52 6.83
N LEU A 451 -18.18 20.65 5.87
CA LEU A 451 -18.38 20.87 4.44
C LEU A 451 -19.50 19.96 3.93
N THR A 452 -20.49 20.54 3.25
CA THR A 452 -21.43 19.78 2.42
C THR A 452 -20.94 19.78 0.98
N ALA A 453 -20.61 18.60 0.45
CA ALA A 453 -20.12 18.37 -0.90
C ALA A 453 -21.19 17.67 -1.75
N GLU A 454 -21.44 18.20 -2.95
CA GLU A 454 -22.40 17.63 -3.91
C GLU A 454 -21.62 17.19 -5.16
N LEU A 455 -21.63 15.88 -5.42
CA LEU A 455 -20.95 15.28 -6.57
C LEU A 455 -21.97 14.69 -7.55
N THR A 456 -21.75 14.90 -8.84
CA THR A 456 -22.60 14.34 -9.91
C THR A 456 -21.75 13.65 -10.97
N ALA A 457 -22.36 12.82 -11.83
CA ALA A 457 -21.63 12.23 -12.95
C ALA A 457 -21.03 13.27 -13.92
N ALA A 458 -21.66 14.45 -14.04
CA ALA A 458 -21.16 15.56 -14.88
C ALA A 458 -20.15 16.46 -14.16
N SER A 459 -20.07 16.38 -12.83
CA SER A 459 -19.11 17.12 -12.00
C SER A 459 -18.64 16.19 -10.88
N PRO A 460 -17.73 15.26 -11.23
CA PRO A 460 -17.31 14.20 -10.31
C PRO A 460 -16.21 14.64 -9.33
N LEU A 461 -15.69 15.87 -9.46
CA LEU A 461 -14.65 16.45 -8.64
C LEU A 461 -15.10 17.78 -8.03
N LEU A 462 -14.82 17.97 -6.73
CA LEU A 462 -14.99 19.22 -6.02
C LEU A 462 -13.68 19.63 -5.34
N MET A 463 -13.10 20.76 -5.75
CA MET A 463 -11.93 21.37 -5.10
C MET A 463 -12.35 22.34 -3.98
N ARG A 464 -11.88 22.11 -2.75
CA ARG A 464 -12.18 22.92 -1.56
C ARG A 464 -10.99 23.00 -0.59
N ASP A 465 -10.41 24.19 -0.50
CA ASP A 465 -9.46 24.52 0.55
C ASP A 465 -10.20 24.95 1.83
N ILE A 466 -9.75 24.40 2.95
CA ILE A 466 -10.35 24.58 4.27
C ILE A 466 -9.37 25.31 5.18
N THR A 467 -9.87 26.26 5.95
CA THR A 467 -9.10 26.91 7.02
C THR A 467 -9.74 26.59 8.36
N LEU A 468 -8.93 26.13 9.32
CA LEU A 468 -9.40 25.82 10.67
C LEU A 468 -9.00 26.94 11.65
N GLN A 469 -9.95 27.33 12.49
CA GLN A 469 -9.75 28.33 13.55
C GLN A 469 -9.22 27.65 14.80
N ARG A 470 -8.19 28.23 15.45
CA ARG A 470 -7.69 27.70 16.72
C ARG A 470 -8.75 27.86 17.81
N ARG A 471 -8.90 26.84 18.65
CA ARG A 471 -9.72 26.90 19.86
C ARG A 471 -9.06 27.81 20.89
N THR A 472 -9.82 28.77 21.38
CA THR A 472 -9.44 29.64 22.50
C THR A 472 -9.94 29.11 23.85
N ASP A 473 -10.85 28.13 23.84
CA ASP A 473 -11.56 27.57 24.99
C ASP A 473 -10.95 26.28 25.55
N LEU A 474 -9.92 25.71 24.92
CA LEU A 474 -9.21 24.52 25.42
C LEU A 474 -8.36 24.79 26.66
N TYR A 475 -8.21 26.06 27.02
CA TYR A 475 -7.41 26.49 28.14
C TYR A 475 -8.33 26.90 29.30
N PRO A 476 -7.92 26.64 30.55
CA PRO A 476 -8.67 27.15 31.70
C PRO A 476 -8.81 28.67 31.57
N ASP A 477 -9.90 29.22 32.09
CA ASP A 477 -10.10 30.67 32.13
C ASP A 477 -8.84 31.36 32.67
N PRO A 478 -8.40 32.48 32.06
CA PRO A 478 -7.28 33.26 32.58
C PRO A 478 -7.47 33.53 34.08
N PRO A 479 -6.42 33.35 34.90
CA PRO A 479 -6.57 33.55 36.32
C PRO A 479 -6.88 35.03 36.59
N ALA A 480 -7.71 35.34 37.58
CA ALA A 480 -7.95 36.74 37.96
C ALA A 480 -6.66 37.43 38.45
N THR A 481 -5.75 36.66 39.08
CA THR A 481 -4.41 37.11 39.51
C THR A 481 -3.39 35.95 39.44
N GLY A 482 -2.10 36.27 39.30
CA GLY A 482 -1.03 35.27 39.30
C GLY A 482 -0.65 34.75 37.92
N LEU A 483 -0.03 33.57 37.82
CA LEU A 483 0.35 32.95 36.56
C LEU A 483 0.02 31.46 36.66
N LEU A 484 -0.87 30.97 35.79
CA LEU A 484 -1.11 29.53 35.69
C LEU A 484 0.04 28.91 34.88
N ILE A 485 0.60 27.82 35.42
CA ILE A 485 1.73 27.10 34.84
C ILE A 485 1.41 25.61 34.84
N TRP A 486 1.45 24.96 33.67
CA TRP A 486 1.27 23.51 33.57
C TRP A 486 2.06 22.90 32.40
N PRO A 487 2.37 21.59 32.44
CA PRO A 487 2.31 20.75 33.65
C PRO A 487 3.26 21.28 34.74
N ASN A 488 2.95 21.02 36.00
CA ASN A 488 3.79 21.44 37.12
C ASN A 488 3.63 20.43 38.28
N PRO A 489 4.57 19.49 38.49
CA PRO A 489 5.93 19.45 37.92
C PRO A 489 6.00 19.16 36.41
N SER A 490 7.12 19.56 35.76
CA SER A 490 7.37 19.41 34.31
C SER A 490 8.77 18.87 34.01
N GLY A 491 8.96 18.31 32.81
CA GLY A 491 10.27 17.96 32.26
C GLY A 491 11.01 19.11 31.55
N GLY A 492 10.44 20.32 31.47
CA GLY A 492 11.06 21.48 30.80
C GLY A 492 10.14 22.24 29.85
N ARG A 493 9.08 21.58 29.36
CA ARG A 493 8.03 22.20 28.54
C ARG A 493 6.87 22.69 29.41
N LEU A 494 6.55 23.98 29.30
CA LEU A 494 5.59 24.67 30.14
C LEU A 494 4.63 25.52 29.31
N SER A 495 3.36 25.51 29.70
CA SER A 495 2.31 26.42 29.27
C SER A 495 2.16 27.51 30.33
N LEU A 496 2.22 28.78 29.91
CA LEU A 496 2.17 29.96 30.77
C LEU A 496 0.93 30.79 30.43
N LEU A 497 -0.07 30.81 31.31
CA LEU A 497 -1.28 31.61 31.11
C LEU A 497 -1.36 32.75 32.14
N PRO A 498 -1.00 33.99 31.75
CA PRO A 498 -1.16 35.16 32.60
C PRO A 498 -2.63 35.63 32.66
N PRO A 499 -3.00 36.49 33.63
CA PRO A 499 -4.29 37.19 33.64
C PRO A 499 -4.41 38.07 32.39
N GLU A 500 -5.64 38.38 31.99
CA GLU A 500 -5.90 39.27 30.85
C GLU A 500 -5.20 40.62 30.96
N SER A 501 -5.02 41.14 32.17
CA SER A 501 -4.29 42.39 32.43
C SER A 501 -2.80 42.36 32.01
N VAL A 502 -2.23 41.17 31.83
CA VAL A 502 -0.82 40.93 31.44
C VAL A 502 -0.78 40.18 30.08
N THR A 503 -1.55 40.66 29.12
CA THR A 503 -1.58 40.22 27.72
C THR A 503 -1.10 41.34 26.76
N GLY A 504 -0.80 40.99 25.51
CA GLY A 504 -0.09 41.83 24.53
C GLY A 504 1.40 41.49 24.47
N ASP A 505 2.24 42.45 24.11
CA ASP A 505 3.69 42.24 24.14
C ASP A 505 4.18 42.03 25.58
N VAL A 506 4.85 40.92 25.81
CA VAL A 506 5.34 40.51 27.12
C VAL A 506 6.81 40.07 27.07
N THR A 507 7.52 40.33 28.16
CA THR A 507 8.81 39.71 28.45
C THR A 507 8.61 38.56 29.44
N VAL A 508 9.02 37.36 29.04
CA VAL A 508 9.04 36.17 29.90
C VAL A 508 10.47 35.96 30.41
N THR A 509 10.61 35.72 31.71
CA THR A 509 11.91 35.42 32.35
C THR A 509 11.79 34.16 33.20
N LEU A 510 12.64 33.18 32.95
CA LEU A 510 12.86 32.02 33.81
C LEU A 510 14.11 32.28 34.67
N ALA A 511 13.99 32.12 35.98
CA ALA A 511 15.10 32.26 36.93
C ALA A 511 15.15 31.08 37.90
N THR A 512 16.34 30.77 38.40
CA THR A 512 16.52 29.82 39.51
C THR A 512 15.89 30.35 40.79
N SER A 513 15.63 29.49 41.78
CA SER A 513 15.18 29.92 43.12
C SER A 513 16.13 30.88 43.83
N GLY A 514 17.43 30.88 43.47
CA GLY A 514 18.43 31.84 43.94
C GLY A 514 18.43 33.18 43.19
N GLY A 515 17.57 33.38 42.20
CA GLY A 515 17.40 34.63 41.46
C GLY A 515 18.28 34.80 40.22
N ALA A 516 19.13 33.81 39.90
CA ALA A 516 19.90 33.85 38.65
C ALA A 516 18.99 33.58 37.45
N THR A 517 19.00 34.48 36.46
CA THR A 517 18.26 34.33 35.20
C THR A 517 18.83 33.16 34.40
N VAL A 518 17.95 32.25 33.99
CA VAL A 518 18.26 31.12 33.11
C VAL A 518 17.99 31.51 31.66
N GLU A 519 16.80 32.04 31.39
CA GLU A 519 16.40 32.49 30.05
C GLU A 519 15.47 33.71 30.16
N ARG A 520 15.56 34.61 29.18
CA ARG A 520 14.65 35.74 29.02
C ARG A 520 14.37 35.98 27.55
N PHE A 521 13.10 36.10 27.19
CA PHE A 521 12.68 36.37 25.80
C PHE A 521 11.42 37.24 25.78
N ARG A 522 11.18 37.87 24.61
CA ARG A 522 9.96 38.62 24.32
C ARG A 522 9.03 37.81 23.43
N THR A 523 7.74 37.93 23.65
CA THR A 523 6.69 37.28 22.84
C THR A 523 5.38 38.05 23.01
N THR A 524 4.33 37.65 22.29
CA THR A 524 3.00 38.23 22.41
C THR A 524 2.07 37.22 23.09
N ALA A 525 1.46 37.62 24.20
CA ALA A 525 0.49 36.82 24.94
C ALA A 525 -0.93 37.21 24.54
N THR A 526 -1.71 36.27 24.02
CA THR A 526 -3.11 36.48 23.65
C THR A 526 -4.02 36.14 24.86
N PRO A 527 -5.06 36.94 25.17
CA PRO A 527 -6.03 36.60 26.21
C PRO A 527 -6.60 35.18 26.01
N GLY A 528 -6.63 34.38 27.08
CA GLY A 528 -7.14 33.00 27.02
C GLY A 528 -6.17 31.95 26.46
N VAL A 529 -5.07 32.35 25.82
CA VAL A 529 -4.14 31.41 25.16
C VAL A 529 -2.80 31.38 25.90
N PRO A 530 -2.33 30.21 26.38
CA PRO A 530 -1.07 30.11 27.07
C PRO A 530 0.10 30.30 26.11
N VAL A 531 1.14 30.97 26.59
CA VAL A 531 2.46 30.96 25.95
C VAL A 531 3.10 29.61 26.24
N VAL A 532 3.21 28.75 25.22
CA VAL A 532 3.87 27.44 25.35
C VAL A 532 5.35 27.58 25.01
N ARG A 533 6.21 27.15 25.93
CA ARG A 533 7.67 27.19 25.76
C ARG A 533 8.32 25.93 26.28
N ASP A 534 9.22 25.38 25.48
CA ASP A 534 10.20 24.39 25.94
C ASP A 534 11.49 25.12 26.31
N PHE A 535 11.93 24.99 27.56
CA PHE A 535 13.16 25.59 28.08
C PHE A 535 14.37 24.65 27.97
N GLY A 536 14.21 23.50 27.30
CA GLY A 536 15.26 22.50 27.11
C GLY A 536 15.57 21.70 28.39
N PRO A 537 16.72 20.99 28.43
CA PRO A 537 17.09 20.15 29.57
C PRO A 537 17.52 21.01 30.77
N LEU A 538 16.56 21.34 31.63
CA LEU A 538 16.79 22.03 32.88
C LEU A 538 17.16 21.04 34.00
N PRO A 539 18.13 21.36 34.88
CA PRO A 539 18.36 20.60 36.10
C PRO A 539 17.09 20.48 36.96
N PRO A 540 16.86 19.35 37.65
CA PRO A 540 15.76 19.24 38.59
C PRO A 540 15.85 20.29 39.68
N GLY A 541 14.75 20.97 39.95
CA GLY A 541 14.73 22.06 40.92
C GLY A 541 13.52 22.98 40.80
N LEU A 542 13.46 23.95 41.70
CA LEU A 542 12.45 24.99 41.70
C LEU A 542 12.93 26.22 40.91
N TYR A 543 12.12 26.64 39.96
CA TYR A 543 12.32 27.82 39.13
C TYR A 543 11.20 28.83 39.32
N ILE A 544 11.52 30.11 39.13
CA ILE A 544 10.58 31.22 39.15
C ILE A 544 10.40 31.72 37.72
N ILE A 545 9.16 31.72 37.25
CA ILE A 545 8.80 32.31 35.96
C ILE A 545 8.12 33.64 36.21
N THR A 546 8.51 34.64 35.43
CA THR A 546 7.95 35.98 35.47
C THR A 546 7.47 36.37 34.09
N VAL A 547 6.24 36.86 33.98
CA VAL A 547 5.68 37.42 32.74
C VAL A 547 5.35 38.88 33.02
N ARG A 548 5.93 39.79 32.24
CA ARG A 548 5.77 41.24 32.38
C ARG A 548 5.25 41.81 31.08
N LYS A 549 4.20 42.64 31.13
CA LYS A 549 3.71 43.40 29.99
C LYS A 549 4.67 44.54 29.64
N GLU A 550 5.00 44.67 28.36
CA GLU A 550 5.86 45.70 27.80
C GLU A 550 5.04 46.93 27.33
N PRO A 551 5.67 48.12 27.17
CA PRO A 551 7.06 48.45 27.54
C PRO A 551 7.24 48.70 29.05
N ILE A 552 6.17 49.10 29.73
CA ILE A 552 6.08 49.20 31.19
C ILE A 552 4.66 48.78 31.55
N GLY A 553 4.52 47.71 32.32
CA GLY A 553 3.22 47.15 32.62
C GLY A 553 3.21 46.21 33.82
N PRO A 554 2.02 45.68 34.18
CA PRO A 554 1.87 44.74 35.26
C PRO A 554 2.71 43.48 35.02
N MET A 555 3.12 42.86 36.13
CA MET A 555 3.99 41.69 36.14
C MET A 555 3.41 40.64 37.06
N VAL A 556 3.35 39.40 36.57
CA VAL A 556 2.98 38.23 37.36
C VAL A 556 4.14 37.26 37.43
N ARG A 557 4.12 36.44 38.48
CA ARG A 557 5.12 35.40 38.70
C ARG A 557 4.45 34.09 39.11
N GLY A 558 5.06 32.98 38.71
CA GLY A 558 4.69 31.64 39.13
C GLY A 558 5.92 30.79 39.42
N LYS A 559 5.69 29.65 40.07
CA LYS A 559 6.73 28.69 40.42
C LYS A 559 6.58 27.46 39.52
N ALA A 560 7.67 27.02 38.91
CA ALA A 560 7.72 25.78 38.13
C ALA A 560 8.69 24.81 38.80
N VAL A 561 8.25 23.58 39.05
CA VAL A 561 9.11 22.49 39.54
C VAL A 561 9.53 21.66 38.34
N ILE A 562 10.84 21.55 38.12
CA ILE A 562 11.41 20.69 37.09
C ILE A 562 11.84 19.37 37.72
N THR A 563 11.44 18.26 37.10
CA THR A 563 11.81 16.89 37.52
C THR A 563 12.41 16.12 36.34
N ARG A 564 13.28 15.14 36.63
CA ARG A 564 13.66 14.15 35.61
C ARG A 564 12.45 13.25 35.34
N LEU A 565 11.89 13.33 34.14
CA LEU A 565 10.95 12.33 33.67
C LEU A 565 11.73 11.03 33.45
N ILE A 566 11.39 9.99 34.21
CA ILE A 566 11.76 8.61 33.86
C ILE A 566 10.88 8.28 32.66
N THR A 567 11.47 8.19 31.48
CA THR A 567 10.76 7.79 30.26
C THR A 567 10.32 6.33 30.42
N GLU A 568 9.02 6.09 30.48
CA GLU A 568 8.39 4.78 30.18
C GLU A 568 8.25 4.58 28.67
#